data_AF-A0A502D5V2-F1
#
_entry.id   AF-A0A502D5V2-F1
#
_cell.length_a   1.000
_cell.length_b   1.000
_cell.length_c   1.000
_cell.angle_alpha   90.00
_cell.angle_beta   90.00
_cell.angle_gamma   90.00
#
_symmetry.space_group_name_H-M   'P 1'
#
loop_
_entity.id
_entity.type
_entity.pdbx_description
1 polymer ?
#
loop_
_entity_poly.entity_id
_entity_poly.type
_entity_poly.pdbx_seq_one_letter_code
_entity_poly.pdbx_strand_id
1 'polypeptide(L)'
;MPTATGQIRPPSAVELLERAIAYTRASLVQVTEADLDRPTPCQGWRLRDLLGHMDDSLEAMAAAAQATSLSLVPTEAPSEGADLLDSICLRARGLLSHWHPERDGAVELGELSLPRELLGAVGALEITLHGWDVAEAIGRPRSIPSGLAMDLWSVARDHVTEADRPFRFGPPVEVSDWATPATQLLAHTGRSTRW
;
A
#
# COMPACT_ATOMS: atom_id res chain seq x y z
N MET A 1 -29.51 25.44 21.86
CA MET A 1 -28.13 25.37 21.30
C MET A 1 -28.01 24.05 20.57
N PRO A 2 -27.80 24.03 19.24
CA PRO A 2 -27.60 22.78 18.55
C PRO A 2 -26.15 22.33 18.77
N THR A 3 -25.98 21.13 19.31
CA THR A 3 -24.72 20.39 19.37
C THR A 3 -24.22 20.16 17.95
N ALA A 4 -23.05 20.72 17.62
CA ALA A 4 -22.35 20.39 16.39
C ALA A 4 -21.92 18.92 16.47
N THR A 5 -22.65 18.05 15.78
CA THR A 5 -22.17 16.70 15.46
C THR A 5 -20.90 16.89 14.65
N GLY A 6 -19.74 16.66 15.27
CA GLY A 6 -18.45 16.74 14.59
C GLY A 6 -18.45 15.75 13.44
N GLN A 7 -18.60 16.25 12.22
CA GLN A 7 -18.54 15.44 11.02
C GLN A 7 -17.09 14.97 10.89
N ILE A 8 -16.84 13.71 11.19
CA ILE A 8 -15.52 13.09 11.03
C ILE A 8 -15.25 13.11 9.53
N ARG A 9 -14.35 14.00 9.10
CA ARG A 9 -13.89 14.06 7.72
C ARG A 9 -13.09 12.79 7.45
N PRO A 10 -13.27 12.13 6.28
CA PRO A 10 -12.37 11.05 5.90
C PRO A 10 -10.93 11.57 5.87
N PRO A 11 -9.93 10.75 6.25
CA PRO A 11 -8.54 11.18 6.22
C PRO A 11 -8.13 11.53 4.80
N SER A 12 -7.28 12.55 4.68
CA SER A 12 -6.65 12.92 3.42
C SER A 12 -5.69 11.82 2.95
N ALA A 13 -5.39 11.82 1.65
CA ALA A 13 -4.38 10.96 1.07
C ALA A 13 -3.02 11.07 1.78
N VAL A 14 -2.59 12.29 2.16
CA VAL A 14 -1.32 12.49 2.86
C VAL A 14 -1.32 11.81 4.23
N GLU A 15 -2.38 11.94 5.00
CA GLU A 15 -2.51 11.30 6.32
C GLU A 15 -2.50 9.77 6.20
N LEU A 16 -3.16 9.23 5.17
CA LEU A 16 -3.16 7.79 4.88
C LEU A 16 -1.76 7.30 4.47
N LEU A 17 -1.09 8.01 3.55
CA LEU A 17 0.26 7.67 3.09
C LEU A 17 1.26 7.72 4.26
N GLU A 18 1.19 8.74 5.11
CA GLU A 18 2.08 8.88 6.27
C GLU A 18 1.97 7.67 7.20
N ARG A 19 0.73 7.28 7.55
CA ARG A 19 0.46 6.14 8.42
C ARG A 19 0.85 4.82 7.77
N ALA A 20 0.60 4.65 6.47
CA ALA A 20 0.99 3.47 5.70
C ALA A 20 2.52 3.30 5.64
N ILE A 21 3.26 4.38 5.36
CA ILE A 21 4.72 4.40 5.33
C ILE A 21 5.29 4.11 6.72
N ALA A 22 4.77 4.75 7.76
CA ALA A 22 5.21 4.54 9.14
C ALA A 22 5.02 3.07 9.58
N TYR A 23 3.87 2.47 9.25
CA TYR A 23 3.59 1.06 9.50
C TYR A 23 4.58 0.15 8.76
N THR A 24 4.74 0.37 7.45
CA THR A 24 5.54 -0.49 6.56
C THR A 24 7.03 -0.43 6.89
N ARG A 25 7.54 0.75 7.26
CA ARG A 25 8.92 0.92 7.72
C ARG A 25 9.25 0.01 8.91
N ALA A 26 8.30 -0.24 9.81
CA ALA A 26 8.54 -1.12 10.96
C ALA A 26 8.83 -2.58 10.55
N SER A 27 8.32 -3.01 9.39
CA SER A 27 8.62 -4.32 8.80
C SER A 27 9.94 -4.29 8.03
N LEU A 28 10.16 -3.26 7.20
CA LEU A 28 11.33 -3.13 6.34
C LEU A 28 12.66 -3.09 7.11
N VAL A 29 12.70 -2.40 8.26
CA VAL A 29 13.93 -2.30 9.09
C VAL A 29 14.37 -3.63 9.72
N GLN A 30 13.56 -4.69 9.60
CA GLN A 30 13.87 -6.02 10.12
C GLN A 30 14.32 -6.99 9.03
N VAL A 31 14.25 -6.60 7.75
CA VAL A 31 14.66 -7.44 6.62
C VAL A 31 16.18 -7.61 6.62
N THR A 32 16.65 -8.83 6.40
CA THR A 32 18.06 -9.15 6.20
C THR A 32 18.28 -9.77 4.81
N GLU A 33 19.53 -9.82 4.34
CA GLU A 33 19.87 -10.50 3.08
C GLU A 33 19.43 -11.97 3.05
N ALA A 34 19.47 -12.64 4.20
CA ALA A 34 19.04 -14.03 4.33
C ALA A 34 17.54 -14.24 4.09
N ASP A 35 16.74 -13.16 4.15
CA ASP A 35 15.30 -13.23 3.95
C ASP A 35 14.87 -13.10 2.48
N LEU A 36 15.75 -12.62 1.59
CA LEU A 36 15.39 -12.20 0.23
C LEU A 36 14.79 -13.29 -0.65
N ASP A 37 15.13 -14.56 -0.39
CA ASP A 37 14.63 -15.72 -1.14
C ASP A 37 13.40 -16.39 -0.54
N ARG A 38 12.91 -15.87 0.59
CA ARG A 38 11.73 -16.42 1.27
C ARG A 38 10.47 -16.17 0.43
N PRO A 39 9.49 -17.10 0.45
CA PRO A 39 8.20 -16.87 -0.19
C PRO A 39 7.47 -15.71 0.48
N THR A 40 6.49 -15.14 -0.22
CA THR A 40 5.62 -14.09 0.32
C THR A 40 4.14 -14.48 0.17
N PRO A 41 3.21 -13.77 0.85
CA PRO A 41 1.78 -13.91 0.58
C PRO A 41 1.37 -13.57 -0.86
N CYS A 42 2.17 -12.76 -1.57
CA CYS A 42 2.00 -12.50 -2.99
C CYS A 42 2.46 -13.72 -3.79
N GLN A 43 1.50 -14.50 -4.31
CA GLN A 43 1.77 -15.76 -4.98
C GLN A 43 2.76 -15.59 -6.14
N GLY A 44 3.80 -16.43 -6.15
CA GLY A 44 4.84 -16.41 -7.18
C GLY A 44 5.97 -15.40 -6.91
N TRP A 45 5.89 -14.58 -5.87
CA TRP A 45 6.94 -13.63 -5.49
C TRP A 45 7.76 -14.11 -4.30
N ARG A 46 9.07 -14.04 -4.44
CA ARG A 46 10.01 -14.03 -3.31
C ARG A 46 10.07 -12.63 -2.71
N LEU A 47 10.65 -12.51 -1.52
CA LEU A 47 10.76 -11.21 -0.85
C LEU A 47 11.51 -10.18 -1.70
N ARG A 48 12.56 -10.58 -2.43
CA ARG A 48 13.25 -9.69 -3.39
C ARG A 48 12.33 -9.11 -4.46
N ASP A 49 11.39 -9.90 -4.97
CA ASP A 49 10.46 -9.49 -6.03
C ASP A 49 9.43 -8.49 -5.47
N LEU A 50 8.92 -8.78 -4.26
CA LEU A 50 8.02 -7.88 -3.53
C LEU A 50 8.69 -6.54 -3.23
N LEU A 51 9.94 -6.54 -2.76
CA LEU A 51 10.68 -5.31 -2.48
C LEU A 51 10.93 -4.49 -3.76
N GLY A 52 11.27 -5.14 -4.87
CA GLY A 52 11.40 -4.49 -6.17
C GLY A 52 10.10 -3.80 -6.60
N HIS A 53 8.97 -4.52 -6.49
CA HIS A 53 7.66 -3.95 -6.78
C HIS A 53 7.30 -2.74 -5.89
N MET A 54 7.65 -2.80 -4.60
CA MET A 54 7.42 -1.67 -3.69
C MET A 54 8.26 -0.44 -4.09
N ASP A 55 9.50 -0.63 -4.55
CA ASP A 55 10.34 0.49 -5.02
C ASP A 55 9.74 1.14 -6.27
N ASP A 56 9.38 0.33 -7.27
CA ASP A 56 8.75 0.77 -8.51
C ASP A 56 7.44 1.54 -8.24
N SER A 57 6.63 1.04 -7.31
CA SER A 57 5.34 1.64 -7.00
C SER A 57 5.49 2.95 -6.22
N LEU A 58 6.47 3.05 -5.33
CA LEU A 58 6.82 4.31 -4.66
C LEU A 58 7.36 5.36 -5.65
N GLU A 59 8.15 4.94 -6.64
CA GLU A 59 8.59 5.80 -7.73
C GLU A 59 7.42 6.32 -8.57
N ALA A 60 6.54 5.42 -9.02
CA ALA A 60 5.35 5.77 -9.78
C ALA A 60 4.46 6.75 -8.99
N MET A 61 4.27 6.52 -7.70
CA MET A 61 3.52 7.42 -6.82
C MET A 61 4.18 8.79 -6.67
N ALA A 62 5.50 8.86 -6.52
CA ALA A 62 6.22 10.12 -6.42
C ALA A 62 6.14 10.93 -7.74
N ALA A 63 6.17 10.25 -8.88
CA ALA A 63 5.92 10.85 -10.18
C ALA A 63 4.46 11.34 -10.28
N ALA A 64 3.50 10.52 -9.83
CA ALA A 64 2.07 10.84 -9.85
C ALA A 64 1.79 12.13 -9.10
N ALA A 65 2.43 12.31 -7.95
CA ALA A 65 2.31 13.47 -7.08
C ALA A 65 2.60 14.81 -7.80
N GLN A 66 3.45 14.76 -8.82
CA GLN A 66 3.94 15.95 -9.52
C GLN A 66 3.35 16.12 -10.93
N ALA A 67 2.86 15.02 -11.52
CA ALA A 67 2.38 14.99 -12.90
C ALA A 67 0.84 15.05 -13.00
N THR A 68 0.37 15.36 -14.21
CA THR A 68 -1.04 15.20 -14.62
C THR A 68 -1.28 13.91 -15.40
N SER A 69 -0.22 13.23 -15.83
CA SER A 69 -0.27 11.95 -16.54
C SER A 69 0.98 11.13 -16.23
N LEU A 70 0.81 9.81 -16.11
CA LEU A 70 1.89 8.86 -15.94
C LEU A 70 1.84 7.74 -16.97
N SER A 71 3.03 7.37 -17.44
CA SER A 71 3.27 6.09 -18.10
C SER A 71 3.62 5.06 -17.03
N LEU A 72 2.88 3.95 -16.95
CA LEU A 72 3.14 2.85 -16.02
C LEU A 72 4.24 1.89 -16.51
N VAL A 73 5.14 2.36 -17.38
CA VAL A 73 6.24 1.56 -17.91
C VAL A 73 7.40 1.63 -16.92
N PRO A 74 8.00 0.49 -16.50
CA PRO A 74 9.14 0.49 -15.59
C PRO A 74 10.29 1.34 -16.14
N THR A 75 10.89 2.18 -15.30
CA THR A 75 12.05 2.98 -15.67
C THR A 75 13.27 2.53 -14.87
N GLU A 76 14.36 2.21 -15.59
CA GLU A 76 15.68 1.83 -15.06
C GLU A 76 15.84 0.38 -14.55
N ALA A 77 17.10 0.00 -14.33
CA ALA A 77 17.48 -1.33 -13.84
C ALA A 77 17.22 -1.41 -12.33
N PRO A 78 16.66 -2.53 -11.82
CA PRO A 78 16.28 -2.64 -10.42
C PRO A 78 17.50 -2.55 -9.51
N SER A 79 17.35 -1.82 -8.41
CA SER A 79 18.32 -1.85 -7.30
C SER A 79 18.26 -3.21 -6.61
N GLU A 80 19.39 -3.69 -6.06
CA GLU A 80 19.49 -5.02 -5.43
C GLU A 80 19.89 -4.93 -3.96
N GLY A 81 19.50 -5.93 -3.16
CA GLY A 81 20.01 -6.13 -1.80
C GLY A 81 19.78 -4.94 -0.84
N ALA A 82 20.83 -4.52 -0.14
CA ALA A 82 20.76 -3.41 0.81
C ALA A 82 20.42 -2.07 0.14
N ASP A 83 20.90 -1.83 -1.08
CA ASP A 83 20.64 -0.61 -1.84
C ASP A 83 19.15 -0.46 -2.15
N LEU A 84 18.44 -1.58 -2.36
CA LEU A 84 16.99 -1.59 -2.57
C LEU A 84 16.21 -1.16 -1.32
N LEU A 85 16.57 -1.65 -0.12
CA LEU A 85 15.89 -1.25 1.12
C LEU A 85 16.08 0.24 1.43
N ASP A 86 17.29 0.74 1.20
CA ASP A 86 17.60 2.16 1.36
C ASP A 86 16.85 3.01 0.33
N SER A 87 16.76 2.54 -0.92
CA SER A 87 15.95 3.16 -1.98
C SER A 87 14.47 3.26 -1.58
N ILE A 88 13.84 2.14 -1.18
CA ILE A 88 12.44 2.11 -0.74
C ILE A 88 12.22 3.10 0.41
N CYS A 89 13.10 3.08 1.41
CA CYS A 89 12.98 3.99 2.55
C CYS A 89 13.15 5.46 2.13
N LEU A 90 14.03 5.76 1.18
CA LEU A 90 14.23 7.10 0.64
C LEU A 90 13.02 7.58 -0.17
N ARG A 91 12.53 6.75 -1.10
CA ARG A 91 11.35 7.06 -1.93
C ARG A 91 10.10 7.22 -1.08
N ALA A 92 9.89 6.36 -0.07
CA ALA A 92 8.77 6.49 0.86
C ALA A 92 8.80 7.83 1.64
N ARG A 93 9.97 8.25 2.13
CA ARG A 93 10.12 9.57 2.76
C ARG A 93 9.86 10.71 1.76
N GLY A 94 10.39 10.57 0.55
CA GLY A 94 10.21 11.55 -0.52
C GLY A 94 8.75 11.71 -0.93
N LEU A 95 7.98 10.61 -0.99
CA LEU A 95 6.59 10.62 -1.42
C LEU A 95 5.73 11.64 -0.65
N LEU A 96 5.88 11.69 0.68
CA LEU A 96 5.16 12.64 1.53
C LEU A 96 5.50 14.10 1.23
N SER A 97 6.73 14.39 0.81
CA SER A 97 7.14 15.75 0.45
C SER A 97 6.60 16.20 -0.91
N HIS A 98 6.19 15.27 -1.78
CA HIS A 98 5.65 15.60 -3.10
C HIS A 98 4.12 15.53 -3.15
N TRP A 99 3.49 14.79 -2.23
CA TRP A 99 2.05 14.64 -2.18
C TRP A 99 1.40 15.85 -1.51
N HIS A 100 1.01 16.84 -2.33
CA HIS A 100 0.32 18.03 -1.85
C HIS A 100 -1.18 17.99 -2.21
N PRO A 101 -2.07 17.98 -1.21
CA PRO A 101 -3.52 17.89 -1.44
C PRO A 101 -4.08 19.13 -2.15
N GLU A 102 -3.37 20.26 -2.10
CA GLU A 102 -3.79 21.51 -2.79
C GLU A 102 -3.59 21.47 -4.31
N ARG A 103 -2.93 20.44 -4.86
CA ARG A 103 -2.89 20.22 -6.30
C ARG A 103 -4.16 19.51 -6.77
N ASP A 104 -5.18 20.30 -7.05
CA ASP A 104 -6.43 19.84 -7.65
C ASP A 104 -6.21 19.18 -9.02
N GLY A 105 -7.05 18.19 -9.33
CA GLY A 105 -7.10 17.54 -10.65
C GLY A 105 -6.96 16.02 -10.60
N ALA A 106 -7.33 15.40 -11.71
CA ALA A 106 -7.11 13.98 -11.92
C ALA A 106 -5.69 13.71 -12.44
N VAL A 107 -5.21 12.50 -12.18
CA VAL A 107 -3.98 11.96 -12.76
C VAL A 107 -4.38 10.89 -13.77
N GLU A 108 -3.91 11.04 -15.01
CA GLU A 108 -4.10 10.04 -16.05
C GLU A 108 -3.10 8.88 -15.87
N LEU A 109 -3.59 7.66 -15.83
CA LEU A 109 -2.87 6.39 -15.67
C LEU A 109 -3.24 5.49 -16.86
N GLY A 110 -2.58 5.69 -18.00
CA GLY A 110 -2.99 5.05 -19.25
C GLY A 110 -4.39 5.52 -19.67
N GLU A 111 -5.36 4.60 -19.71
CA GLU A 111 -6.77 4.91 -20.04
C GLU A 111 -7.62 5.29 -18.81
N LEU A 112 -7.06 5.23 -17.60
CA LEU A 112 -7.75 5.55 -16.36
C LEU A 112 -7.44 6.99 -15.93
N SER A 113 -8.46 7.71 -15.45
CA SER A 113 -8.30 9.03 -14.84
C SER A 113 -8.77 8.98 -13.40
N LEU A 114 -7.87 9.21 -12.44
CA LEU A 114 -8.20 9.13 -11.01
C LEU A 114 -8.00 10.49 -10.31
N PRO A 115 -8.95 10.93 -9.46
CA PRO A 115 -8.71 12.06 -8.57
C PRO A 115 -7.45 11.83 -7.74
N ARG A 116 -6.61 12.86 -7.59
CA ARG A 116 -5.36 12.75 -6.83
C ARG A 116 -5.58 12.19 -5.43
N GLU A 117 -6.56 12.68 -4.67
CA GLU A 117 -6.87 12.13 -3.34
C GLU A 117 -7.16 10.62 -3.35
N LEU A 118 -7.88 10.14 -4.38
CA LEU A 118 -8.15 8.71 -4.52
C LEU A 118 -6.88 7.93 -4.85
N LEU A 119 -6.05 8.42 -5.78
CA LEU A 119 -4.78 7.77 -6.12
C LEU A 119 -3.86 7.63 -4.90
N GLY A 120 -3.80 8.67 -4.06
CA GLY A 120 -3.04 8.64 -2.82
C GLY A 120 -3.57 7.62 -1.81
N ALA A 121 -4.89 7.52 -1.69
CA ALA A 121 -5.52 6.52 -0.84
C ALA A 121 -5.31 5.08 -1.33
N VAL A 122 -5.33 4.85 -2.66
CA VAL A 122 -4.97 3.56 -3.28
C VAL A 122 -3.51 3.21 -3.01
N GLY A 123 -2.58 4.15 -3.20
CA GLY A 123 -1.18 3.92 -2.86
C GLY A 123 -0.96 3.63 -1.37
N ALA A 124 -1.70 4.30 -0.47
CA ALA A 124 -1.64 3.99 0.95
C ALA A 124 -2.15 2.57 1.28
N LEU A 125 -3.19 2.10 0.58
CA LEU A 125 -3.67 0.72 0.69
C LEU A 125 -2.58 -0.26 0.27
N GLU A 126 -2.00 -0.07 -0.91
CA GLU A 126 -0.94 -0.91 -1.47
C GLU A 126 0.28 -1.00 -0.54
N ILE A 127 0.82 0.15 -0.12
CA ILE A 127 1.96 0.23 0.82
C ILE A 127 1.64 -0.54 2.10
N THR A 128 0.44 -0.36 2.66
CA THR A 128 0.05 -1.03 3.91
C THR A 128 -0.03 -2.54 3.76
N LEU A 129 -0.62 -3.03 2.67
CA LEU A 129 -0.75 -4.47 2.41
C LEU A 129 0.63 -5.11 2.21
N HIS A 130 1.52 -4.48 1.46
CA HIS A 130 2.87 -4.99 1.24
C HIS A 130 3.75 -4.88 2.49
N GLY A 131 3.54 -3.87 3.34
CA GLY A 131 4.17 -3.82 4.65
C GLY A 131 3.75 -4.98 5.58
N TRP A 132 2.53 -5.48 5.43
CA TRP A 132 2.08 -6.72 6.07
C TRP A 132 2.72 -7.95 5.41
N ASP A 133 2.74 -8.03 4.07
CA ASP A 133 3.34 -9.14 3.33
C ASP A 133 4.83 -9.35 3.70
N VAL A 134 5.60 -8.26 3.83
CA VAL A 134 6.99 -8.30 4.29
C VAL A 134 7.11 -8.88 5.70
N ALA A 135 6.25 -8.45 6.62
CA ALA A 135 6.27 -8.92 8.02
C ALA A 135 6.00 -10.42 8.13
N GLU A 136 5.04 -10.92 7.36
CA GLU A 136 4.74 -12.35 7.26
C GLU A 136 5.94 -13.10 6.64
N ALA A 137 6.47 -12.63 5.52
CA ALA A 137 7.56 -13.27 4.80
C ALA A 137 8.79 -13.50 5.70
N ILE A 138 9.18 -12.52 6.52
CA ILE A 138 10.33 -12.62 7.44
C ILE A 138 10.01 -13.36 8.75
N GLY A 139 8.78 -13.87 8.93
CA GLY A 139 8.36 -14.60 10.12
C GLY A 139 8.22 -13.71 11.37
N ARG A 140 7.92 -12.42 11.17
CA ARG A 140 7.71 -11.44 12.25
C ARG A 140 6.35 -10.75 12.07
N PRO A 141 5.25 -11.51 12.17
CA PRO A 141 3.92 -11.03 11.85
C PRO A 141 3.56 -9.79 12.67
N ARG A 142 2.96 -8.81 12.01
CA ARG A 142 2.55 -7.53 12.60
C ARG A 142 1.15 -7.21 12.15
N SER A 143 0.26 -6.91 13.09
CA SER A 143 -1.11 -6.51 12.73
C SER A 143 -1.14 -5.08 12.21
N ILE A 144 -1.92 -4.84 11.14
CA ILE A 144 -2.23 -3.49 10.66
C ILE A 144 -2.98 -2.74 11.77
N PRO A 145 -2.57 -1.52 12.16
CA PRO A 145 -3.29 -0.74 13.17
C PRO A 145 -4.77 -0.59 12.83
N SER A 146 -5.68 -0.85 13.78
CA SER A 146 -7.12 -0.94 13.49
C SER A 146 -7.69 0.33 12.88
N GLY A 147 -7.25 1.51 13.32
CA GLY A 147 -7.66 2.77 12.70
C GLY A 147 -7.24 2.86 11.23
N LEU A 148 -6.02 2.40 10.88
CA LEU A 148 -5.54 2.43 9.49
C LEU A 148 -6.32 1.43 8.63
N ALA A 149 -6.58 0.24 9.17
CA ALA A 149 -7.41 -0.73 8.47
C ALA A 149 -8.85 -0.23 8.24
N MET A 150 -9.44 0.45 9.23
CA MET A 150 -10.78 1.04 9.10
C MET A 150 -10.82 2.15 8.04
N ASP A 151 -9.82 3.03 8.03
CA ASP A 151 -9.76 4.14 7.08
C ASP A 151 -9.51 3.65 5.64
N LEU A 152 -8.74 2.57 5.47
CA LEU A 152 -8.46 1.94 4.17
C LEU A 152 -9.56 0.99 3.70
N TRP A 153 -10.49 0.61 4.57
CA TRP A 153 -11.55 -0.34 4.22
C TRP A 153 -12.45 0.17 3.10
N SER A 154 -12.85 1.45 3.12
CA SER A 154 -13.66 2.04 2.05
C SER A 154 -12.95 1.98 0.70
N VAL A 155 -11.66 2.33 0.67
CA VAL A 155 -10.82 2.26 -0.52
C VAL A 155 -10.77 0.84 -1.06
N ALA A 156 -10.48 -0.14 -0.19
CA ALA A 156 -10.39 -1.54 -0.60
C ALA A 156 -11.73 -2.08 -1.09
N ARG A 157 -12.83 -1.80 -0.39
CA ARG A 157 -14.17 -2.25 -0.75
C ARG A 157 -14.61 -1.69 -2.10
N ASP A 158 -14.33 -0.42 -2.36
CA ASP A 158 -14.86 0.30 -3.52
C ASP A 158 -13.98 0.15 -4.77
N HIS A 159 -12.68 -0.16 -4.60
CA HIS A 159 -11.71 -0.18 -5.70
C HIS A 159 -10.97 -1.51 -5.92
N VAL A 160 -11.08 -2.49 -5.01
CA VAL A 160 -10.62 -3.86 -5.31
C VAL A 160 -11.77 -4.63 -5.95
N THR A 161 -11.69 -4.81 -7.27
CA THR A 161 -12.76 -5.41 -8.07
C THR A 161 -12.39 -6.83 -8.54
N GLU A 162 -13.34 -7.55 -9.13
CA GLU A 162 -13.06 -8.84 -9.75
C GLU A 162 -12.08 -8.72 -10.94
N ALA A 163 -11.98 -7.56 -11.59
CA ALA A 163 -11.01 -7.34 -12.66
C ALA A 163 -9.55 -7.33 -12.16
N ASP A 164 -9.34 -7.07 -10.87
CA ASP A 164 -8.01 -7.09 -10.26
C ASP A 164 -7.59 -8.52 -9.84
N ARG A 165 -8.51 -9.50 -9.92
CA ARG A 165 -8.28 -10.89 -9.52
C ARG A 165 -8.02 -11.78 -10.74
N PRO A 166 -7.18 -12.84 -10.63
CA PRO A 166 -6.37 -13.21 -9.46
C PRO A 166 -5.00 -12.52 -9.42
N PHE A 167 -4.73 -11.59 -10.34
CA PHE A 167 -3.36 -11.13 -10.63
C PHE A 167 -2.81 -10.14 -9.60
N ARG A 168 -3.61 -9.17 -9.15
CA ARG A 168 -3.21 -8.19 -8.11
C ARG A 168 -3.67 -8.62 -6.72
N PHE A 169 -4.81 -9.30 -6.64
CA PHE A 169 -5.39 -9.80 -5.40
C PHE A 169 -5.87 -11.24 -5.55
N GLY A 170 -5.68 -12.06 -4.51
CA GLY A 170 -6.26 -13.41 -4.43
C GLY A 170 -7.78 -13.37 -4.17
N PRO A 171 -8.52 -14.49 -4.28
CA PRO A 171 -9.94 -14.51 -3.93
C PRO A 171 -10.15 -14.14 -2.44
N PRO A 172 -11.25 -13.45 -2.08
CA PRO A 172 -11.53 -13.11 -0.68
C PRO A 172 -11.51 -14.35 0.23
N VAL A 173 -10.95 -14.19 1.42
CA VAL A 173 -10.92 -15.24 2.46
C VAL A 173 -12.12 -15.10 3.37
N GLU A 174 -12.83 -16.19 3.67
CA GLU A 174 -13.91 -16.14 4.66
C GLU A 174 -13.36 -15.91 6.07
N VAL A 175 -13.93 -14.93 6.77
CA VAL A 175 -13.60 -14.61 8.16
C VAL A 175 -14.87 -14.36 8.96
N SER A 176 -14.78 -14.46 10.27
CA SER A 176 -15.89 -14.14 11.18
C SER A 176 -16.35 -12.69 11.00
N ASP A 177 -17.65 -12.42 11.13
CA ASP A 177 -18.19 -11.06 11.20
C ASP A 177 -17.60 -10.24 12.35
N TRP A 178 -17.10 -10.92 13.39
CA TRP A 178 -16.42 -10.32 14.55
C TRP A 178 -14.89 -10.20 14.37
N ALA A 179 -14.38 -10.49 13.18
CA ALA A 179 -12.97 -10.34 12.88
C ALA A 179 -12.51 -8.88 13.05
N THR A 180 -11.24 -8.70 13.40
CA THR A 180 -10.68 -7.35 13.56
C THR A 180 -10.71 -6.60 12.22
N PRO A 181 -10.71 -5.26 12.20
CA PRO A 181 -10.66 -4.49 10.95
C PRO A 181 -9.48 -4.86 10.05
N ALA A 182 -8.32 -5.15 10.65
CA ALA A 182 -7.15 -5.62 9.91
C ALA A 182 -7.40 -6.97 9.24
N THR A 183 -8.00 -7.91 9.97
CA THR A 183 -8.34 -9.24 9.44
C THR A 183 -9.35 -9.14 8.29
N GLN A 184 -10.37 -8.28 8.42
CA GLN A 184 -11.36 -8.06 7.35
C GLN A 184 -10.73 -7.45 6.10
N LEU A 185 -9.87 -6.43 6.27
CA LEU A 185 -9.15 -5.80 5.16
C LEU A 185 -8.24 -6.80 4.43
N LEU A 186 -7.44 -7.57 5.16
CA LEU A 186 -6.57 -8.61 4.60
C LEU A 186 -7.40 -9.66 3.86
N ALA A 187 -8.46 -10.16 4.49
CA ALA A 187 -9.34 -11.17 3.91
C ALA A 187 -9.96 -10.72 2.58
N HIS A 188 -10.46 -9.48 2.48
CA HIS A 188 -11.02 -8.91 1.24
C HIS A 188 -10.01 -8.86 0.09
N THR A 189 -8.72 -8.70 0.41
CA THR A 189 -7.62 -8.64 -0.57
C THR A 189 -6.99 -10.01 -0.85
N GLY A 190 -7.61 -11.08 -0.33
CA GLY A 190 -7.17 -12.46 -0.52
C GLY A 190 -6.01 -12.91 0.38
N ARG A 191 -5.67 -12.12 1.40
CA ARG A 191 -4.63 -12.43 2.38
C ARG A 191 -5.22 -13.18 3.58
N SER A 192 -4.50 -14.20 4.04
CA SER A 192 -4.86 -14.99 5.21
C SER A 192 -3.87 -14.72 6.34
N THR A 193 -4.35 -14.52 7.57
CA THR A 193 -3.48 -14.40 8.76
C THR A 193 -2.89 -15.73 9.23
N ARG A 194 -3.11 -16.82 8.48
CA ARG A 194 -2.52 -18.15 8.66
C ARG A 194 -1.62 -18.53 7.48
N TRP A 195 -0.99 -17.55 6.87
CA TRP A 195 -0.05 -17.76 5.76
C TRP A 195 1.21 -18.50 6.24
#